data_AF-A0A1Z4N499-F1
#
_entry.id   AF-A0A1Z4N499-F1
#
_cell.length_a   1.000
_cell.length_b   1.000
_cell.length_c   1.000
_cell.angle_alpha   90.00
_cell.angle_beta   90.00
_cell.angle_gamma   90.00
#
_symmetry.space_group_name_H-M   'P 1'
#
loop_
_entity.id
_entity.type
_entity.pdbx_description
1 polymer ?
#
loop_
_entity_poly.entity_id
_entity_poly.type
_entity_poly.pdbx_seq_one_letter_code
_entity_poly.pdbx_strand_id
1 'polypeptide(L)'
;MIYEAHTLGEFLRKVAIDYLRYGYYRYLLRVIPEKMEVHSIDRKVIADYEITVCRMTRFRRKKAGRANVAYVRWGRRFVLLATEGMHEEFEKRRFLDIRENPLYVNGYSIGIHAGKPCVMIEPTRYQLIRSHLHAIALFNEARVTEYLRNISPFSFPGIVRQKRRLLHEVNRRRKRAGLSTIKIEVRFTKKDASAPKIAAY
;
A
#
# COMPACT_ATOMS: atom_id res chain seq x y z
N MET A 1 14.89 12.79 -1.56
CA MET A 1 14.00 13.80 -2.17
C MET A 1 12.56 13.55 -1.73
N ILE A 2 11.68 14.57 -1.65
CA ILE A 2 10.33 14.47 -1.02
C ILE A 2 9.43 13.39 -1.67
N TYR A 3 9.60 13.11 -2.96
CA TYR A 3 8.81 12.15 -3.74
C TYR A 3 9.32 10.70 -3.71
N GLU A 4 10.56 10.49 -3.28
CA GLU A 4 11.17 9.16 -3.25
C GLU A 4 10.83 8.44 -1.95
N ALA A 5 10.52 7.15 -2.06
CA ALA A 5 10.37 6.21 -0.97
C ALA A 5 11.51 5.19 -1.05
N HIS A 6 12.29 5.07 0.01
CA HIS A 6 13.45 4.18 0.07
C HIS A 6 13.07 2.74 0.40
N THR A 7 11.88 2.55 0.97
CA THR A 7 11.33 1.23 1.30
C THR A 7 9.90 1.10 0.79
N LEU A 8 9.42 -0.14 0.64
CA LEU A 8 8.03 -0.39 0.32
C LEU A 8 7.10 0.15 1.42
N GLY A 9 7.50 0.06 2.69
CA GLY A 9 6.73 0.60 3.81
C GLY A 9 6.51 2.11 3.70
N GLU A 10 7.56 2.84 3.32
CA GLU A 10 7.47 4.28 3.07
C GLU A 10 6.57 4.61 1.88
N PHE A 11 6.65 3.82 0.81
CA PHE A 11 5.79 3.96 -0.36
C PHE A 11 4.32 3.79 0.02
N LEU A 12 3.99 2.68 0.69
CA LEU A 12 2.64 2.38 1.16
C LEU A 12 2.12 3.48 2.11
N ARG A 13 2.96 3.97 3.04
CA ARG A 13 2.60 5.06 3.96
C ARG A 13 2.36 6.36 3.20
N LYS A 14 3.26 6.77 2.32
CA LYS A 14 3.12 8.01 1.54
C LYS A 14 1.82 8.01 0.77
N VAL A 15 1.53 6.96 0.00
CA VAL A 15 0.28 6.85 -0.75
C VAL A 15 -0.92 6.94 0.19
N ALA A 16 -1.02 6.06 1.19
CA ALA A 16 -2.21 5.96 2.02
C ALA A 16 -2.43 7.16 2.97
N ILE A 17 -1.36 7.66 3.60
CA ILE A 17 -1.45 8.65 4.67
C ILE A 17 -1.21 10.06 4.16
N ASP A 18 -0.20 10.26 3.30
CA ASP A 18 0.22 11.60 2.87
C ASP A 18 -0.61 12.10 1.67
N TYR A 19 -1.28 11.22 0.93
CA TYR A 19 -2.05 11.60 -0.27
C TYR A 19 -3.52 11.18 -0.21
N LEU A 20 -3.86 9.90 -0.04
CA LEU A 20 -5.26 9.45 -0.10
C LEU A 20 -6.15 10.15 0.92
N ARG A 21 -5.63 10.42 2.13
CA ARG A 21 -6.35 11.17 3.17
C ARG A 21 -6.78 12.57 2.73
N TYR A 22 -6.08 13.16 1.76
CA TYR A 22 -6.33 14.52 1.26
C TYR A 22 -7.08 14.55 -0.07
N GLY A 23 -7.65 13.41 -0.50
CA GLY A 23 -8.52 13.35 -1.68
C GLY A 23 -7.82 13.06 -3.00
N TYR A 24 -6.59 12.53 -2.96
CA TYR A 24 -5.87 12.11 -4.16
C TYR A 24 -6.33 10.71 -4.62
N TYR A 25 -7.58 10.58 -5.04
CA TYR A 25 -8.19 9.27 -5.31
C TYR A 25 -7.86 8.70 -6.69
N ARG A 26 -7.49 9.54 -7.64
CA ARG A 26 -7.13 9.10 -8.98
C ARG A 26 -5.68 8.66 -9.01
N TYR A 27 -5.35 7.57 -9.70
CA TYR A 27 -3.97 7.11 -9.78
C TYR A 27 -3.58 6.45 -11.10
N LEU A 28 -2.28 6.49 -11.39
CA LEU A 28 -1.64 5.77 -12.47
C LEU A 28 -0.37 5.11 -11.93
N LEU A 29 -0.32 3.78 -11.98
CA LEU A 29 0.87 3.01 -11.62
C LEU A 29 1.71 2.72 -12.89
N ARG A 30 3.02 2.91 -12.79
CA ARG A 30 3.98 2.66 -13.88
C ARG A 30 5.28 2.09 -13.34
N VAL A 31 6.02 1.46 -14.25
CA VAL A 31 7.38 0.95 -14.03
C VAL A 31 8.30 1.63 -15.03
N ILE A 32 9.43 2.15 -14.55
CA ILE A 32 10.46 2.76 -15.38
C ILE A 32 11.23 1.63 -16.09
N PRO A 33 11.24 1.58 -17.44
CA PRO A 33 11.94 0.55 -18.20
C PRO A 33 13.43 0.55 -17.87
N GLU A 34 14.06 -0.62 -17.73
CA GLU A 34 15.46 -0.78 -17.26
C GLU A 34 16.48 0.07 -18.02
N LYS A 35 16.31 0.18 -19.34
CA LYS A 35 17.15 0.98 -20.24
C LYS A 35 17.13 2.50 -19.99
N MET A 36 16.21 3.00 -19.15
CA MET A 36 16.07 4.42 -18.86
C MET A 36 16.71 4.79 -17.53
N GLU A 37 17.33 5.96 -17.48
CA GLU A 37 17.86 6.54 -16.24
C GLU A 37 16.70 7.08 -15.38
N VAL A 38 16.68 6.72 -14.10
CA VAL A 38 15.54 6.94 -13.20
C VAL A 38 15.32 8.44 -12.92
N HIS A 39 16.39 9.20 -12.68
CA HIS A 39 16.31 10.61 -12.37
C HIS A 39 15.92 11.48 -13.57
N SER A 40 16.20 11.04 -14.79
CA SER A 40 15.73 11.67 -16.01
C SER A 40 14.21 11.56 -16.13
N ILE A 41 13.67 10.36 -15.85
CA ILE A 41 12.22 10.16 -15.80
C ILE A 41 11.59 10.93 -14.64
N ASP A 42 12.22 10.96 -13.46
CA ASP A 42 11.75 11.78 -12.33
C ASP A 42 11.61 13.25 -12.74
N ARG A 43 12.65 13.83 -13.36
CA ARG A 43 12.64 15.23 -13.82
C ARG A 43 11.54 15.48 -14.85
N LYS A 44 11.41 14.58 -15.83
CA LYS A 44 10.36 14.68 -16.86
C LYS A 44 8.97 14.65 -16.24
N VAL A 45 8.69 13.67 -15.38
CA VAL A 45 7.40 13.53 -14.71
C VAL A 45 7.09 14.76 -13.84
N ILE A 46 8.07 15.27 -13.09
CA ILE A 46 7.92 16.46 -12.26
C ILE A 46 7.56 17.69 -13.08
N ALA A 47 8.19 17.85 -14.25
CA ALA A 47 7.92 18.94 -15.17
C ALA A 47 6.54 18.81 -15.82
N ASP A 48 6.25 17.67 -16.45
CA ASP A 48 5.00 17.40 -17.20
C ASP A 48 3.75 17.59 -16.32
N TYR A 49 3.82 17.21 -15.04
CA TYR A 49 2.69 17.27 -14.11
C TYR A 49 2.74 18.43 -13.10
N GLU A 50 3.69 19.35 -13.26
CA GLU A 50 3.83 20.56 -12.43
C GLU A 50 3.76 20.27 -10.91
N ILE A 51 4.50 19.26 -10.44
CA ILE A 51 4.36 18.67 -9.09
C ILE A 51 4.95 19.54 -7.98
N THR A 52 5.97 20.34 -8.28
CA THR A 52 6.75 21.13 -7.30
C THR A 52 6.10 22.44 -6.86
N VAL A 53 4.80 22.61 -7.12
CA VAL A 53 4.07 23.85 -6.77
C VAL A 53 3.87 24.04 -5.26
N CYS A 54 3.94 25.30 -4.84
CA CYS A 54 3.75 25.68 -3.45
C CYS A 54 2.31 25.41 -2.96
N ARG A 55 2.12 25.41 -1.64
CA ARG A 55 0.80 25.18 -1.00
C ARG A 55 -0.28 26.14 -1.52
N MET A 56 0.07 27.41 -1.70
CA MET A 56 -0.88 28.44 -2.16
C MET A 56 -1.36 28.15 -3.60
N THR A 57 -0.44 27.77 -4.49
CA THR A 57 -0.79 27.38 -5.86
C THR A 57 -1.70 26.16 -5.88
N ARG A 58 -1.41 25.13 -5.07
CA ARG A 58 -2.30 23.95 -4.97
C ARG A 58 -3.70 24.29 -4.48
N PHE A 59 -3.79 25.21 -3.50
CA PHE A 59 -5.07 25.70 -3.00
C PHE A 59 -5.85 26.46 -4.08
N ARG A 60 -5.19 27.36 -4.82
CA ARG A 60 -5.80 28.11 -5.93
C ARG A 60 -6.26 27.18 -7.05
N ARG A 61 -5.45 26.18 -7.44
CA ARG A 61 -5.84 25.15 -8.42
C ARG A 61 -7.11 24.44 -7.99
N LYS A 62 -7.17 23.96 -6.75
CA LYS A 62 -8.35 23.28 -6.21
C LYS A 62 -9.59 24.18 -6.23
N LYS A 63 -9.45 25.46 -5.88
CA LYS A 63 -10.56 26.44 -5.95
C LYS A 63 -11.03 26.68 -7.39
N ALA A 64 -10.12 26.63 -8.36
CA ALA A 64 -10.41 26.78 -9.78
C ALA A 64 -10.82 25.46 -10.49
N GLY A 65 -11.10 24.39 -9.75
CA GLY A 65 -11.48 23.10 -10.33
C GLY A 65 -10.35 22.37 -11.06
N ARG A 66 -9.08 22.75 -10.83
CA ARG A 66 -7.91 22.08 -11.40
C ARG A 66 -7.36 21.02 -10.46
N ALA A 67 -6.99 19.87 -11.03
CA ALA A 67 -6.40 18.78 -10.26
C ALA A 67 -4.97 19.13 -9.80
N ASN A 68 -4.62 18.63 -8.61
CA ASN A 68 -3.25 18.61 -8.13
C ASN A 68 -2.70 17.20 -8.30
N VAL A 69 -1.50 17.08 -8.86
CA VAL A 69 -0.83 15.80 -9.05
C VAL A 69 0.31 15.65 -8.04
N ALA A 70 0.47 14.43 -7.54
CA ALA A 70 1.54 14.00 -6.68
C ALA A 70 2.26 12.81 -7.30
N TYR A 71 3.55 12.74 -7.06
CA TYR A 71 4.43 11.68 -7.55
C TYR A 71 5.08 10.98 -6.37
N VAL A 72 5.01 9.65 -6.37
CA VAL A 72 5.70 8.81 -5.39
C VAL A 72 6.42 7.69 -6.12
N ARG A 73 7.74 7.55 -5.90
CA ARG A 73 8.56 6.51 -6.52
C ARG A 73 9.19 5.60 -5.46
N TRP A 74 9.17 4.29 -5.71
CA TRP A 74 9.92 3.28 -4.96
C TRP A 74 10.70 2.40 -5.95
N GLY A 75 12.03 2.49 -5.89
CA GLY A 75 12.89 1.87 -6.90
C GLY A 75 12.55 2.39 -8.30
N ARG A 76 12.20 1.47 -9.21
CA ARG A 76 11.74 1.78 -10.58
C ARG A 76 10.21 1.85 -10.71
N ARG A 77 9.45 1.54 -9.67
CA ARG A 77 7.98 1.64 -9.70
C ARG A 77 7.57 3.02 -9.19
N PHE A 78 6.63 3.66 -9.86
CA PHE A 78 6.09 4.93 -9.39
C PHE A 78 4.58 5.00 -9.58
N VAL A 79 3.96 5.81 -8.74
CA VAL A 79 2.54 6.14 -8.84
C VAL A 79 2.39 7.66 -8.99
N LEU A 80 1.58 8.05 -9.95
CA LEU A 80 1.00 9.38 -10.01
C LEU A 80 -0.35 9.33 -9.33
N LEU A 81 -0.60 10.29 -8.45
CA LEU A 81 -1.84 10.43 -7.70
C LEU A 81 -2.42 11.81 -8.01
N ALA A 82 -3.72 11.92 -8.21
CA ALA A 82 -4.34 13.22 -8.46
C ALA A 82 -5.61 13.42 -7.64
N THR A 83 -5.84 14.68 -7.24
CA THR A 83 -7.14 15.10 -6.74
C THR A 83 -8.14 15.18 -7.88
N GLU A 84 -9.43 15.25 -7.54
CA GLU A 84 -10.46 15.64 -8.51
C GLU A 84 -10.16 17.02 -9.14
N GLY A 85 -10.57 17.19 -10.39
CA GLY A 85 -10.40 18.41 -11.19
C GLY A 85 -9.73 18.15 -12.54
N MET A 86 -9.65 19.18 -13.37
CA MET A 86 -9.05 19.10 -14.71
C MET A 86 -7.53 19.29 -14.64
N HIS A 87 -6.78 18.52 -15.42
CA HIS A 87 -5.34 18.74 -15.65
C HIS A 87 -4.95 18.19 -17.02
N GLU A 88 -4.26 19.00 -17.84
CA GLU A 88 -4.04 18.69 -19.27
C GLU A 88 -3.35 17.34 -19.49
N GLU A 89 -2.23 17.09 -18.82
CA GLU A 89 -1.51 15.79 -18.91
C GLU A 89 -2.21 14.62 -18.21
N PHE A 90 -3.16 14.91 -17.32
CA PHE A 90 -3.92 13.89 -16.62
C PHE A 90 -5.01 13.33 -17.54
N GLU A 91 -5.74 14.20 -18.24
CA GLU A 91 -6.81 13.81 -19.17
C GLU A 91 -6.30 13.02 -20.39
N LYS A 92 -5.04 13.23 -20.79
CA LYS A 92 -4.40 12.47 -21.87
C LYS A 92 -4.20 10.99 -21.54
N ARG A 93 -4.42 10.57 -20.28
CA ARG A 93 -4.18 9.19 -19.83
C ARG A 93 -5.35 8.65 -19.05
N ARG A 94 -5.51 7.32 -19.08
CA ARG A 94 -6.53 6.63 -18.29
C ARG A 94 -6.04 6.41 -16.86
N PHE A 95 -6.36 7.34 -15.96
CA PHE A 95 -6.20 7.15 -14.52
C PHE A 95 -7.34 6.30 -13.95
N LEU A 96 -7.01 5.45 -13.00
CA LEU A 96 -7.99 4.65 -12.25
C LEU A 96 -8.43 5.40 -11.00
N ASP A 97 -9.60 5.08 -10.47
CA ASP A 97 -10.05 5.55 -9.16
C ASP A 97 -9.77 4.50 -8.09
N ILE A 98 -9.02 4.86 -7.05
CA ILE A 98 -8.62 3.94 -5.97
C ILE A 98 -9.77 3.53 -5.05
N ARG A 99 -10.90 4.25 -5.10
CA ARG A 99 -12.13 3.91 -4.37
C ARG A 99 -12.82 2.69 -5.00
N GLU A 100 -12.69 2.54 -6.31
CA GLU A 100 -13.28 1.46 -7.11
C GLU A 100 -12.26 0.36 -7.43
N ASN A 101 -11.03 0.76 -7.74
CA ASN A 101 -9.94 -0.09 -8.21
C ASN A 101 -8.73 0.08 -7.27
N PRO A 102 -8.63 -0.68 -6.17
CA PRO A 102 -7.51 -0.57 -5.24
C PRO A 102 -6.15 -0.63 -5.94
N LEU A 103 -5.19 0.15 -5.47
CA LEU A 103 -3.82 0.11 -5.97
C LEU A 103 -3.13 -1.15 -5.46
N TYR A 104 -2.75 -2.04 -6.37
CA TYR A 104 -1.97 -3.23 -6.05
C TYR A 104 -0.47 -3.00 -6.25
N VAL A 105 0.33 -3.32 -5.24
CA VAL A 105 1.79 -3.20 -5.29
C VAL A 105 2.46 -4.24 -4.39
N ASN A 106 3.32 -5.06 -4.98
CA ASN A 106 4.19 -6.01 -4.26
C ASN A 106 3.46 -6.94 -3.26
N GLY A 107 2.26 -7.42 -3.61
CA GLY A 107 1.43 -8.28 -2.77
C GLY A 107 0.58 -7.55 -1.72
N TYR A 108 0.50 -6.22 -1.81
CA TYR A 108 -0.35 -5.38 -0.98
C TYR A 108 -1.37 -4.64 -1.83
N SER A 109 -2.49 -4.27 -1.21
CA SER A 109 -3.51 -3.42 -1.79
C SER A 109 -3.70 -2.16 -0.95
N ILE A 110 -3.78 -1.01 -1.61
CA ILE A 110 -4.14 0.27 -1.00
C ILE A 110 -5.51 0.69 -1.57
N GLY A 111 -6.47 0.94 -0.68
CA GLY A 111 -7.82 1.35 -1.08
C GLY A 111 -8.47 2.22 -0.02
N ILE A 112 -9.74 2.54 -0.24
CA ILE A 112 -10.59 3.20 0.76
C ILE A 112 -11.52 2.17 1.38
N HIS A 113 -11.56 2.11 2.71
CA HIS A 113 -12.47 1.24 3.46
C HIS A 113 -13.14 2.05 4.57
N ALA A 114 -14.48 2.03 4.60
CA ALA A 114 -15.28 2.86 5.50
C ALA A 114 -14.87 4.35 5.48
N GLY A 115 -14.66 4.89 4.27
CA GLY A 115 -14.24 6.29 4.06
C GLY A 115 -12.80 6.62 4.47
N LYS A 116 -11.98 5.63 4.86
CA LYS A 116 -10.60 5.85 5.32
C LYS A 116 -9.60 5.09 4.45
N PRO A 117 -8.41 5.66 4.18
CA PRO A 117 -7.33 4.92 3.55
C PRO A 117 -6.98 3.65 4.33
N CYS A 118 -6.84 2.54 3.61
CA CYS A 118 -6.58 1.23 4.18
C CYS A 118 -5.53 0.50 3.34
N VAL A 119 -4.45 0.08 4.00
CA VAL A 119 -3.43 -0.81 3.42
C VAL A 119 -3.69 -2.22 3.95
N MET A 120 -3.76 -3.18 3.04
CA MET A 120 -4.05 -4.59 3.30
C MET A 120 -3.11 -5.47 2.48
N ILE A 121 -3.01 -6.74 2.87
CA ILE A 121 -2.49 -7.79 2.00
C ILE A 121 -3.47 -7.95 0.84
N GLU A 122 -2.94 -8.03 -0.37
CA GLU A 122 -3.71 -8.26 -1.59
C GLU A 122 -4.64 -9.48 -1.44
N PRO A 123 -5.88 -9.44 -1.97
CA PRO A 123 -6.84 -10.54 -1.82
C PRO A 123 -6.30 -11.91 -2.24
N THR A 124 -5.66 -12.02 -3.40
CA THR A 124 -5.09 -13.28 -3.92
C THR A 124 -4.04 -13.83 -2.95
N ARG A 125 -3.08 -12.99 -2.55
CA ARG A 125 -2.04 -13.35 -1.57
C ARG A 125 -2.64 -13.71 -0.21
N TYR A 126 -3.66 -12.98 0.24
CA TYR A 126 -4.34 -13.27 1.49
C TYR A 126 -5.01 -14.64 1.48
N GLN A 127 -5.66 -15.03 0.37
CA GLN A 127 -6.25 -16.37 0.26
C GLN A 127 -5.19 -17.48 0.26
N LEU A 128 -4.06 -17.29 -0.44
CA LEU A 128 -2.96 -18.25 -0.39
C LEU A 128 -2.42 -18.43 1.04
N ILE A 129 -2.20 -17.32 1.75
CA ILE A 129 -1.77 -17.33 3.16
C ILE A 129 -2.78 -18.06 4.05
N ARG A 130 -4.07 -17.79 3.83
CA ARG A 130 -5.16 -18.42 4.56
C ARG A 130 -5.20 -19.92 4.32
N SER A 131 -5.18 -20.36 3.07
CA SER A 131 -5.19 -21.79 2.71
C SER A 131 -4.00 -22.53 3.32
N HIS A 132 -2.80 -21.94 3.25
CA HIS A 132 -1.61 -22.53 3.87
C HIS A 132 -1.78 -22.64 5.39
N LEU A 133 -2.25 -21.59 6.07
CA LEU A 133 -2.51 -21.62 7.51
C LEU A 133 -3.51 -22.69 7.91
N HIS A 134 -4.57 -22.89 7.12
CA HIS A 134 -5.55 -23.95 7.39
C HIS A 134 -4.93 -25.34 7.24
N ALA A 135 -4.03 -25.53 6.27
CA ALA A 135 -3.31 -26.79 6.09
C ALA A 135 -2.37 -27.09 7.27
N ILE A 136 -1.68 -26.07 7.80
CA ILE A 136 -0.74 -26.26 8.91
C ILE A 136 -1.37 -26.07 10.31
N ALA A 137 -2.64 -25.74 10.42
CA ALA A 137 -3.26 -25.30 11.68
C ALA A 137 -3.12 -26.29 12.84
N LEU A 138 -3.13 -27.60 12.55
CA LEU A 138 -3.04 -28.69 13.52
C LEU A 138 -1.60 -29.19 13.75
N PHE A 139 -0.62 -28.58 13.09
CA PHE A 139 0.79 -28.89 13.32
C PHE A 139 1.24 -28.31 14.68
N ASN A 140 2.50 -28.56 15.05
CA ASN A 140 3.09 -28.01 16.27
C ASN A 140 2.95 -26.48 16.34
N GLU A 141 2.83 -25.97 17.55
CA GLU A 141 2.56 -24.55 17.81
C GLU A 141 3.65 -23.62 17.26
N ALA A 142 4.92 -24.06 17.30
CA ALA A 142 6.06 -23.28 16.82
C ALA A 142 5.94 -22.96 15.33
N ARG A 143 5.65 -23.97 14.50
CA ARG A 143 5.51 -23.83 13.04
C ARG A 143 4.40 -22.84 12.67
N VAL A 144 3.24 -22.94 13.32
CA VAL A 144 2.11 -22.05 13.02
C VAL A 144 2.39 -20.63 13.51
N THR A 145 3.02 -20.50 14.68
CA THR A 145 3.43 -19.21 15.26
C THR A 145 4.43 -18.49 14.37
N GLU A 146 5.45 -19.20 13.89
CA GLU A 146 6.46 -18.66 12.98
C GLU A 146 5.82 -18.13 11.69
N TYR A 147 4.95 -18.94 11.06
CA TYR A 147 4.26 -18.52 9.85
C TYR A 147 3.40 -17.26 10.08
N LEU A 148 2.62 -17.22 11.17
CA LEU A 148 1.79 -16.05 11.52
C LEU A 148 2.61 -14.77 11.75
N ARG A 149 3.80 -14.88 12.36
CA ARG A 149 4.71 -13.75 12.57
C ARG A 149 5.20 -13.21 11.23
N ASN A 150 5.56 -14.11 10.30
CA ASN A 150 6.20 -13.79 9.02
C ASN A 150 5.23 -13.42 7.86
N ILE A 151 3.91 -13.41 8.08
CA ILE A 151 2.90 -13.02 7.08
C ILE A 151 3.23 -11.69 6.38
N SER A 152 3.64 -10.69 7.16
CA SER A 152 3.95 -9.35 6.69
C SER A 152 4.83 -8.63 7.71
N PRO A 153 5.91 -7.96 7.27
CA PRO A 153 6.74 -7.12 8.13
C PRO A 153 6.05 -5.79 8.49
N PHE A 154 5.01 -5.40 7.74
CA PHE A 154 4.28 -4.16 8.01
C PHE A 154 3.08 -4.40 8.93
N SER A 155 2.80 -3.41 9.77
CA SER A 155 1.75 -3.46 10.79
C SER A 155 0.57 -2.52 10.49
N PHE A 156 0.35 -2.10 9.24
CA PHE A 156 -0.78 -1.23 8.88
C PHE A 156 -2.12 -1.75 9.45
N PRO A 157 -3.07 -0.87 9.84
CA PRO A 157 -4.28 -1.32 10.52
C PRO A 157 -5.10 -2.38 9.76
N GLY A 158 -5.15 -2.30 8.43
CA GLY A 158 -5.82 -3.32 7.60
C GLY A 158 -5.11 -4.68 7.65
N ILE A 159 -3.78 -4.69 7.53
CA ILE A 159 -2.94 -5.90 7.67
C ILE A 159 -3.09 -6.51 9.07
N VAL A 160 -3.07 -5.69 10.13
CA VAL A 160 -3.26 -6.17 11.52
C VAL A 160 -4.62 -6.82 11.70
N ARG A 161 -5.70 -6.23 11.15
CA ARG A 161 -7.03 -6.86 11.16
C ARG A 161 -7.03 -8.20 10.41
N GLN A 162 -6.40 -8.28 9.25
CA GLN A 162 -6.25 -9.52 8.48
C GLN A 162 -5.48 -10.60 9.27
N LYS A 163 -4.35 -10.25 9.91
CA LYS A 163 -3.57 -11.16 10.76
C LYS A 163 -4.39 -11.66 11.96
N ARG A 164 -5.14 -10.78 12.63
CA ARG A 164 -6.05 -11.17 13.74
C ARG A 164 -7.12 -12.14 13.28
N ARG A 165 -7.76 -11.88 12.13
CA ARG A 165 -8.76 -12.79 11.56
C ARG A 165 -8.17 -14.18 11.30
N LEU A 166 -6.98 -14.25 10.69
CA LEU A 166 -6.29 -15.52 10.44
C LEU A 166 -5.98 -16.27 11.75
N LEU A 167 -5.46 -15.57 12.76
CA LEU A 167 -5.22 -16.14 14.09
C LEU A 167 -6.51 -16.70 14.71
N HIS A 168 -7.63 -15.99 14.63
CA HIS A 168 -8.92 -16.47 15.13
C HIS A 168 -9.41 -17.71 14.39
N GLU A 169 -9.25 -17.76 13.06
CA GLU A 169 -9.63 -18.94 12.26
C GLU A 169 -8.79 -20.17 12.64
N VAL A 170 -7.47 -20.01 12.77
CA VAL A 170 -6.55 -21.06 13.20
C VAL A 170 -6.90 -21.55 14.62
N ASN A 171 -7.08 -20.63 15.57
CA ASN A 171 -7.39 -20.99 16.96
C ASN A 171 -8.75 -21.69 17.08
N ARG A 172 -9.74 -21.31 16.27
CA ARG A 172 -11.02 -22.01 16.19
C ARG A 172 -10.85 -23.46 15.74
N ARG A 173 -10.02 -23.69 14.71
CA ARG A 173 -9.73 -25.03 14.20
C ARG A 173 -8.96 -25.88 15.22
N ARG A 174 -7.93 -25.30 15.86
CA ARG A 174 -7.17 -25.95 16.93
C ARG A 174 -8.03 -26.36 18.11
N LYS A 175 -8.89 -25.45 18.61
CA LYS A 175 -9.81 -25.72 19.71
C LYS A 175 -10.76 -26.89 19.41
N ARG A 176 -11.30 -26.95 18.17
CA ARG A 176 -12.17 -28.06 17.74
C ARG A 176 -11.45 -29.41 17.69
N ALA A 177 -10.13 -29.41 17.49
CA ALA A 177 -9.29 -30.60 17.50
C ALA A 177 -8.68 -30.90 18.87
N GLY A 178 -9.10 -30.20 19.94
CA GLY A 178 -8.56 -30.40 21.30
C GLY A 178 -7.15 -29.82 21.53
N LEU A 179 -6.63 -29.02 20.60
CA LEU A 179 -5.28 -28.42 20.71
C LEU A 179 -5.31 -27.06 21.42
N SER A 180 -4.17 -26.70 22.03
CA SER A 180 -3.93 -25.37 22.62
C SER A 180 -4.12 -24.26 21.58
N THR A 181 -4.65 -23.12 22.02
CA THR A 181 -4.72 -21.91 21.18
C THR A 181 -3.37 -21.19 21.14
N ILE A 182 -3.03 -20.66 19.97
CA ILE A 182 -1.83 -19.86 19.75
C ILE A 182 -2.03 -18.46 20.33
N LYS A 183 -1.08 -18.02 21.16
CA LYS A 183 -1.06 -16.69 21.78
C LYS A 183 0.08 -15.86 21.19
N ILE A 184 -0.24 -15.06 20.17
CA ILE A 184 0.68 -14.08 19.61
C ILE A 184 0.11 -12.67 19.71
N GLU A 185 1.00 -11.72 19.96
CA GLU A 185 0.64 -10.31 19.93
C GLU A 185 0.57 -9.80 18.49
N VAL A 186 -0.62 -9.39 18.05
CA VAL A 186 -0.86 -8.79 16.73
C VAL A 186 -1.37 -7.36 16.94
N ARG A 187 -0.46 -6.39 16.89
CA ARG A 187 -0.75 -4.97 17.12
C ARG A 187 -0.25 -4.09 15.98
N PHE A 188 -0.88 -2.93 15.84
CA PHE A 188 -0.42 -1.85 14.99
C PHE A 188 0.71 -1.11 15.72
N THR A 189 1.81 -0.85 15.02
CA THR A 189 2.98 -0.13 15.53
C THR A 189 3.21 1.08 14.63
N LYS A 190 3.28 2.28 15.21
CA LYS A 190 3.51 3.52 14.44
C LYS A 190 4.89 3.56 13.76
N LYS A 191 5.84 2.76 14.24
CA LYS A 191 7.26 2.74 13.85
C LYS A 191 7.53 1.99 12.52
N ASP A 192 6.66 1.10 12.08
CA ASP A 192 7.01 0.11 11.03
C ASP A 192 6.78 0.61 9.59
N ALA A 193 6.52 1.91 9.42
CA ALA A 193 6.62 2.52 8.09
C ALA A 193 8.07 2.56 7.56
N SER A 194 9.06 2.25 8.40
CA SER A 194 10.48 2.14 8.09
C SER A 194 11.02 0.70 8.21
N ALA A 195 10.23 -0.31 7.82
CA ALA A 195 10.71 -1.70 7.74
C ALA A 195 11.82 -1.85 6.66
N PRO A 196 12.76 -2.81 6.80
CA PRO A 196 14.02 -2.85 6.06
C PRO A 196 13.82 -2.92 4.54
N LYS A 197 14.86 -2.52 3.80
CA LYS A 197 14.95 -2.66 2.34
C LYS A 197 14.66 -4.13 1.95
N ILE A 198 13.42 -4.43 1.56
CA ILE A 198 13.11 -5.71 0.95
C ILE A 198 13.75 -5.66 -0.44
N ALA A 199 14.75 -6.52 -0.68
CA ALA A 199 15.30 -6.73 -2.01
C ALA A 199 14.14 -7.06 -2.95
N ALA A 200 14.00 -6.29 -4.01
CA ALA A 200 13.07 -6.60 -5.08
C ALA A 200 13.49 -7.97 -5.66
N TYR A 201 12.63 -8.98 -5.48
CA TYR A 201 12.61 -10.15 -6.34
C TYR A 201 11.75 -9.82 -7.56
#